data_AF-A0A2T7SPL7-F1
#
_entry.id   AF-A0A2T7SPL7-F1
#
_cell.length_a   1.000
_cell.length_b   1.000
_cell.length_c   1.000
_cell.angle_alpha   90.00
_cell.angle_beta   90.00
_cell.angle_gamma   90.00
#
_symmetry.space_group_name_H-M   'P 1'
#
loop_
_entity.id
_entity.type
_entity.pdbx_description
1 polymer ?
#
loop_
_entity_poly.entity_id
_entity_poly.type
_entity_poly.pdbx_seq_one_letter_code
_entity_poly.pdbx_strand_id
1 'polypeptide(L)'
;LAQLPASGSSTLATEAQLLAVETAQNTLTAKAAAATAAATAANTAVTAANDAATAAGETPADLSAITSAAAAALADAVTVSAATTASETATDAEVAKWVTAANTANATLTTAQSELDAAQTALANALSAMSDPATPAQ
;
A
#
# COMPACT_ATOMS: atom_id res chain seq x y z
N LEU A 1 -1.31 -24.08 -28.75
CA LEU A 1 -0.46 -23.08 -28.10
C LEU A 1 -1.26 -21.81 -27.93
N ALA A 2 -1.95 -21.66 -26.80
CA ALA A 2 -2.68 -20.43 -26.49
C ALA A 2 -1.68 -19.36 -26.07
N GLN A 3 -1.71 -18.22 -26.76
CA GLN A 3 -0.87 -17.06 -26.51
C GLN A 3 -1.20 -16.50 -25.11
N LEU A 4 -0.26 -16.54 -24.17
CA LEU A 4 -0.34 -15.75 -22.94
C LEU A 4 -0.35 -14.27 -23.33
N PRO A 5 -1.32 -13.45 -22.89
CA PRO A 5 -1.26 -12.02 -23.11
C PRO A 5 -0.07 -11.46 -22.33
N ALA A 6 0.86 -10.84 -23.06
CA ALA A 6 1.91 -10.03 -22.49
C ALA A 6 1.27 -8.89 -21.70
N SER A 7 1.27 -9.00 -20.37
CA SER A 7 0.83 -7.92 -19.49
C SER A 7 1.75 -6.72 -19.70
N GLY A 8 1.15 -5.65 -20.21
CA GLY A 8 1.80 -4.37 -20.46
C GLY A 8 2.55 -3.85 -19.25
N SER A 9 3.72 -3.30 -19.55
CA SER A 9 4.62 -2.57 -18.67
C SER A 9 3.92 -1.41 -17.94
N SER A 10 3.27 -1.69 -16.81
CA SER A 10 3.21 -0.74 -15.70
C SER A 10 4.22 -1.25 -14.68
N THR A 11 5.31 -0.50 -14.46
CA THR A 11 6.39 -0.91 -13.56
C THR A 11 5.80 -1.18 -12.17
N LEU A 12 5.81 -2.45 -11.77
CA LEU A 12 5.23 -2.93 -10.52
C LEU A 12 5.94 -2.32 -9.32
N ALA A 13 5.18 -1.99 -8.27
CA ALA A 13 5.78 -1.70 -6.96
C ALA A 13 6.26 -3.03 -6.34
N THR A 14 7.55 -3.17 -6.18
CA THR A 14 8.21 -4.24 -5.42
C THR A 14 7.79 -4.21 -3.94
N GLU A 15 7.94 -5.33 -3.24
CA GLU A 15 7.73 -5.41 -1.79
C GLU A 15 8.57 -4.35 -1.04
N ALA A 16 9.81 -4.12 -1.49
CA ALA A 16 10.67 -3.06 -0.96
C ALA A 16 10.08 -1.66 -1.17
N GLN A 17 9.42 -1.40 -2.30
CA GLN A 17 8.74 -0.12 -2.56
C GLN A 17 7.50 0.05 -1.68
N LEU A 18 6.71 -1.01 -1.46
CA LEU A 18 5.55 -0.98 -0.57
C LEU A 18 5.98 -0.71 0.88
N LEU A 19 6.99 -1.42 1.36
CA LEU A 19 7.54 -1.22 2.72
C LEU A 19 8.11 0.20 2.90
N ALA A 20 8.74 0.75 1.86
CA ALA A 20 9.23 2.13 1.88
C ALA A 20 8.09 3.15 1.99
N VAL A 21 6.98 2.92 1.27
CA VAL A 21 5.78 3.76 1.36
C VAL A 21 5.17 3.69 2.75
N GLU A 22 4.98 2.49 3.31
CA GLU A 22 4.44 2.30 4.65
C GLU A 22 5.33 2.97 5.72
N THR A 23 6.64 2.81 5.61
CA THR A 23 7.60 3.48 6.52
C THR A 23 7.51 5.01 6.42
N ALA A 24 7.38 5.54 5.20
CA ALA A 24 7.23 6.97 4.97
C ALA A 24 5.91 7.50 5.55
N GLN A 25 4.81 6.77 5.38
CA GLN A 25 3.49 7.12 5.93
C GLN A 25 3.48 7.11 7.47
N ASN A 26 4.11 6.11 8.10
CA ASN A 26 4.27 6.05 9.55
C ASN A 26 5.09 7.23 10.08
N THR A 27 6.19 7.55 9.41
CA THR A 27 7.03 8.71 9.76
C THR A 27 6.25 10.02 9.63
N LEU A 28 5.52 10.18 8.52
CA LEU A 28 4.76 11.38 8.22
C LEU A 28 3.62 11.58 9.24
N THR A 29 2.91 10.52 9.60
CA THR A 29 1.88 10.53 10.65
C THR A 29 2.46 10.99 12.00
N ALA A 30 3.61 10.45 12.39
CA ALA A 30 4.28 10.87 13.62
C ALA A 30 4.69 12.36 13.59
N LYS A 31 5.16 12.86 12.44
CA LYS A 31 5.50 14.28 12.27
C LYS A 31 4.27 15.18 12.31
N ALA A 32 3.14 14.78 11.71
CA ALA A 32 1.88 15.52 11.77
C ALA A 32 1.33 15.60 13.21
N ALA A 33 1.42 14.51 13.98
CA ALA A 33 1.05 14.50 15.38
C ALA A 33 1.94 15.46 16.22
N ALA A 34 3.25 15.43 16.00
CA ALA A 34 4.18 16.33 16.67
C ALA A 34 3.93 17.81 16.31
N ALA A 35 3.65 18.11 15.03
CA ALA A 35 3.32 19.46 14.57
C ALA A 35 2.02 19.96 15.21
N THR A 36 0.99 19.10 15.29
CA THR A 36 -0.26 19.40 16.00
C THR A 36 0.00 19.74 17.46
N ALA A 37 0.75 18.89 18.18
CA ALA A 37 1.08 19.13 19.58
C ALA A 37 1.84 20.44 19.79
N ALA A 38 2.82 20.73 18.94
CA ALA A 38 3.60 21.97 19.00
C ALA A 38 2.73 23.22 18.74
N ALA A 39 1.85 23.16 17.74
CA ALA A 39 0.94 24.26 17.41
C ALA A 39 -0.09 24.52 18.52
N THR A 40 -0.65 23.46 19.12
CA THR A 40 -1.52 23.58 20.29
C THR A 40 -0.78 24.19 21.47
N ALA A 41 0.43 23.74 21.77
CA ALA A 41 1.24 24.30 22.84
C ALA A 41 1.58 25.78 22.61
N ALA A 42 1.89 26.17 21.37
CA ALA A 42 2.14 27.56 21.00
C ALA A 42 0.89 28.43 21.24
N ASN A 43 -0.30 27.98 20.81
CA ASN A 43 -1.55 28.68 21.08
C ASN A 43 -1.83 28.83 22.59
N THR A 44 -1.63 27.76 23.38
CA THR A 44 -1.76 27.83 24.84
C THR A 44 -0.79 28.83 25.45
N ALA A 45 0.47 28.86 25.00
CA ALA A 45 1.46 29.81 25.49
C ALA A 45 1.10 31.26 25.12
N VAL A 46 0.60 31.51 23.91
CA VAL A 46 0.11 32.83 23.48
C VAL A 46 -1.05 33.30 24.34
N THR A 47 -2.04 32.43 24.61
CA THR A 47 -3.15 32.75 25.52
C THR A 47 -2.63 33.10 26.91
N ALA A 48 -1.76 32.27 27.49
CA ALA A 48 -1.21 32.51 28.82
C ALA A 48 -0.40 33.82 28.90
N ALA A 49 0.35 34.17 27.85
CA ALA A 49 1.08 35.43 27.79
C ALA A 49 0.14 36.65 27.74
N ASN A 50 -0.93 36.57 26.95
CA ASN A 50 -1.95 37.64 26.87
C ASN A 50 -2.69 37.81 28.20
N ASP A 51 -3.05 36.71 28.87
CA ASP A 51 -3.69 36.73 30.18
C ASP A 51 -2.78 37.35 31.24
N ALA A 52 -1.50 37.00 31.24
CA ALA A 52 -0.50 37.56 32.16
C ALA A 52 -0.28 39.06 31.94
N ALA A 53 -0.15 39.51 30.69
CA ALA A 53 -0.03 40.94 30.36
C ALA A 53 -1.26 41.72 30.84
N THR A 54 -2.46 41.17 30.59
CA THR A 54 -3.73 41.75 31.06
C THR A 54 -3.78 41.85 32.59
N ALA A 55 -3.38 40.79 33.30
CA ALA A 55 -3.35 40.76 34.77
C ALA A 55 -2.32 41.75 35.35
N ALA A 56 -1.22 42.00 34.66
CA ALA A 56 -0.22 42.99 35.02
C ALA A 56 -0.62 44.44 34.70
N GLY A 57 -1.74 44.65 33.99
CA GLY A 57 -2.14 45.97 33.50
C GLY A 57 -1.25 46.48 32.36
N GLU A 58 -0.54 45.59 31.68
CA GLU A 58 0.30 45.90 30.53
C GLU A 58 -0.50 45.78 29.22
N THR A 59 0.00 46.43 28.17
CA THR A 59 -0.52 46.20 26.81
C THR A 59 0.03 44.86 26.29
N PRO A 60 -0.81 43.89 25.89
CA PRO A 60 -0.33 42.63 25.34
C PRO A 60 0.56 42.82 24.12
N ALA A 61 1.60 42.00 23.99
CA ALA A 61 2.45 41.99 22.81
C ALA A 61 1.67 41.51 21.58
N ASP A 62 2.08 41.97 20.39
CA ASP A 62 1.54 41.43 19.15
C ASP A 62 2.12 40.03 18.88
N LEU A 63 1.30 39.01 19.13
CA LEU A 63 1.61 37.59 18.91
C LEU A 63 0.87 37.02 17.69
N SER A 64 0.29 37.88 16.85
CA SER A 64 -0.52 37.47 15.68
C SER A 64 0.25 36.54 14.74
N ALA A 65 1.53 36.80 14.50
CA ALA A 65 2.38 35.96 13.67
C ALA A 65 2.51 34.53 14.22
N ILE A 66 2.60 34.36 15.55
CA ILE A 66 2.69 33.04 16.20
C ILE A 66 1.36 32.31 16.05
N THR A 67 0.25 32.98 16.33
CA THR A 67 -1.09 32.39 16.17
C THR A 67 -1.37 31.99 14.72
N SER A 68 -0.99 32.82 13.75
CA SER A 68 -1.11 32.49 12.33
C SER A 68 -0.24 31.30 11.94
N ALA A 69 1.00 31.23 12.42
CA ALA A 69 1.88 30.08 12.16
C ALA A 69 1.33 28.78 12.78
N ALA A 70 0.79 28.84 14.01
CA ALA A 70 0.17 27.69 14.67
C ALA A 70 -1.09 27.22 13.92
N ALA A 71 -1.92 28.15 13.44
CA ALA A 71 -3.09 27.82 12.62
C ALA A 71 -2.69 27.16 11.29
N ALA A 72 -1.66 27.68 10.62
CA ALA A 72 -1.13 27.08 9.39
C ALA A 72 -0.60 25.66 9.64
N ALA A 73 0.18 25.46 10.71
CA ALA A 73 0.70 24.13 11.07
C ALA A 73 -0.41 23.10 11.36
N LEU A 74 -1.51 23.52 11.99
CA LEU A 74 -2.68 22.65 12.20
C LEU A 74 -3.38 22.29 10.89
N ALA A 75 -3.54 23.27 9.99
CA ALA A 75 -4.11 23.01 8.66
C ALA A 75 -3.25 22.03 7.86
N ASP A 76 -1.92 22.24 7.85
CA ASP A 76 -0.96 21.35 7.18
C ASP A 76 -1.03 19.94 7.77
N ALA A 77 -1.10 19.79 9.10
CA ALA A 77 -1.22 18.49 9.74
C ALA A 77 -2.49 17.73 9.33
N VAL A 78 -3.62 18.44 9.18
CA VAL A 78 -4.88 17.86 8.67
C VAL A 78 -4.72 17.43 7.21
N THR A 79 -4.14 18.27 6.36
CA THR A 79 -3.87 17.94 4.95
C THR A 79 -2.98 16.72 4.82
N VAL A 80 -1.92 16.63 5.62
CA VAL A 80 -1.02 15.48 5.66
C VAL A 80 -1.75 14.21 6.08
N SER A 81 -2.61 14.29 7.11
CA SER A 81 -3.40 13.13 7.54
C SER A 81 -4.31 12.62 6.42
N ALA A 82 -5.01 13.53 5.72
CA ALA A 82 -5.88 13.16 4.61
C ALA A 82 -5.10 12.55 3.44
N ALA A 83 -3.94 13.12 3.09
CA ALA A 83 -3.08 12.61 2.05
C ALA A 83 -2.52 11.21 2.38
N THR A 84 -2.20 10.97 3.65
CA THR A 84 -1.70 9.67 4.12
C THR A 84 -2.77 8.59 3.96
N THR A 85 -3.99 8.84 4.43
CA THR A 85 -5.14 7.92 4.26
C THR A 85 -5.45 7.64 2.78
N ALA A 86 -5.39 8.67 1.93
CA ALA A 86 -5.62 8.50 0.49
C ALA A 86 -4.52 7.62 -0.15
N SER A 87 -3.26 7.81 0.25
CA SER A 87 -2.13 7.02 -0.24
C SER A 87 -2.23 5.55 0.21
N GLU A 88 -2.63 5.28 1.44
CA GLU A 88 -2.87 3.93 1.96
C GLU A 88 -3.98 3.24 1.17
N THR A 89 -5.13 3.90 1.01
CA THR A 89 -6.27 3.38 0.22
C THR A 89 -5.87 3.05 -1.21
N ALA A 90 -5.08 3.92 -1.85
CA ALA A 90 -4.61 3.69 -3.23
C ALA A 90 -3.66 2.48 -3.30
N THR A 91 -2.78 2.33 -2.31
CA THR A 91 -1.83 1.21 -2.24
C THR A 91 -2.57 -0.11 -2.01
N ASP A 92 -3.54 -0.13 -1.08
CA ASP A 92 -4.37 -1.30 -0.80
C ASP A 92 -5.19 -1.75 -2.02
N ALA A 93 -5.75 -0.78 -2.76
CA ALA A 93 -6.49 -1.07 -3.98
C ALA A 93 -5.60 -1.72 -5.06
N GLU A 94 -4.36 -1.26 -5.21
CA GLU A 94 -3.40 -1.90 -6.12
C GLU A 94 -3.02 -3.30 -5.64
N VAL A 95 -2.70 -3.47 -4.35
CA VAL A 95 -2.39 -4.80 -3.77
C VAL A 95 -3.54 -5.79 -4.00
N ALA A 96 -4.78 -5.38 -3.81
CA ALA A 96 -5.97 -6.22 -4.04
C ALA A 96 -6.11 -6.66 -5.52
N LYS A 97 -5.81 -5.78 -6.48
CA LYS A 97 -5.80 -6.13 -7.91
C LYS A 97 -4.76 -7.22 -8.19
N TRP A 98 -3.58 -7.12 -7.58
CA TRP A 98 -2.50 -8.10 -7.75
C TRP A 98 -2.83 -9.45 -7.14
N VAL A 99 -3.40 -9.48 -5.94
CA VAL A 99 -3.86 -10.72 -5.30
C VAL A 99 -4.89 -11.43 -6.20
N THR A 100 -5.81 -10.68 -6.79
CA THR A 100 -6.81 -11.22 -7.73
C THR A 100 -6.15 -11.80 -8.98
N ALA A 101 -5.19 -11.08 -9.58
CA ALA A 101 -4.45 -11.54 -10.75
C ALA A 101 -3.62 -12.80 -10.45
N ALA A 102 -2.94 -12.84 -9.30
CA ALA A 102 -2.15 -13.99 -8.86
C ALA A 102 -3.01 -15.23 -8.64
N ASN A 103 -4.17 -15.09 -8.00
CA ASN A 103 -5.13 -16.19 -7.81
C ASN A 103 -5.64 -16.74 -9.15
N THR A 104 -5.92 -15.86 -10.12
CA THR A 104 -6.34 -16.24 -11.48
C THR A 104 -5.24 -17.00 -12.22
N ALA A 105 -3.99 -16.53 -12.12
CA ALA A 105 -2.84 -17.21 -12.71
C ALA A 105 -2.60 -18.58 -12.08
N ASN A 106 -2.72 -18.70 -10.75
CA ASN A 106 -2.57 -19.96 -10.03
C ASN A 106 -3.64 -20.99 -10.43
N ALA A 107 -4.89 -20.56 -10.57
CA ALA A 107 -5.97 -21.43 -11.06
C ALA A 107 -5.68 -21.92 -12.50
N THR A 108 -5.22 -21.02 -13.37
CA THR A 108 -4.83 -21.38 -14.75
C THR A 108 -3.69 -22.39 -14.78
N LEU A 109 -2.67 -22.19 -13.94
CA LEU A 109 -1.53 -23.10 -13.83
C LEU A 109 -1.97 -24.49 -13.32
N THR A 110 -2.88 -24.53 -12.35
CA THR A 110 -3.42 -25.78 -11.80
C THR A 110 -4.16 -26.59 -12.87
N THR A 111 -4.98 -25.91 -13.69
CA THR A 111 -5.66 -26.54 -14.83
C THR A 111 -4.65 -27.08 -15.85
N ALA A 112 -3.65 -26.28 -16.24
CA ALA A 112 -2.63 -26.69 -17.19
C ALA A 112 -1.80 -27.88 -16.68
N GLN A 113 -1.50 -27.93 -15.37
CA GLN A 113 -0.83 -29.07 -14.75
C GLN A 113 -1.69 -30.34 -14.80
N SER A 114 -2.98 -30.21 -14.52
CA SER A 114 -3.92 -31.34 -14.62
C SER A 114 -4.01 -31.89 -16.05
N GLU A 115 -4.04 -31.01 -17.06
CA GLU A 115 -4.01 -31.39 -18.48
C GLU A 115 -2.69 -32.07 -18.87
N LEU A 116 -1.57 -31.58 -18.36
CA LEU A 116 -0.24 -32.17 -18.58
C LEU A 116 -0.15 -33.58 -17.97
N ASP A 117 -0.62 -33.76 -16.73
CA ASP A 117 -0.62 -35.05 -16.04
C ASP A 117 -1.48 -36.09 -16.79
N ALA A 118 -2.64 -35.66 -17.31
CA ALA A 118 -3.51 -36.49 -18.15
C ALA A 118 -2.81 -36.89 -19.46
N ALA A 119 -2.12 -35.96 -20.12
CA ALA A 119 -1.38 -36.23 -21.34
C ALA A 119 -0.19 -37.18 -21.09
N GLN A 120 0.53 -37.01 -19.98
CA GLN A 120 1.62 -37.91 -19.58
C GLN A 120 1.11 -39.33 -19.33
N THR A 121 -0.04 -39.45 -18.65
CA THR A 121 -0.69 -40.75 -18.41
C THR A 121 -1.10 -41.42 -19.72
N ALA A 122 -1.72 -40.67 -20.63
CA ALA A 122 -2.12 -41.19 -21.94
C ALA A 122 -0.92 -41.67 -22.76
N LEU A 123 0.19 -40.92 -22.75
CA LEU A 123 1.44 -41.30 -23.41
C LEU A 123 2.04 -42.58 -22.82
N ALA A 124 2.08 -42.70 -21.49
CA ALA A 124 2.60 -43.89 -20.82
C ALA A 124 1.78 -45.14 -21.15
N ASN A 125 0.45 -45.01 -21.20
CA ASN A 125 -0.44 -46.10 -21.59
C ASN A 125 -0.22 -46.51 -23.06
N ALA A 126 -0.11 -45.54 -23.97
CA ALA A 126 0.17 -45.81 -25.38
C ALA A 126 1.52 -46.53 -25.57
N LEU A 127 2.56 -46.09 -24.85
CA LEU A 127 3.89 -46.73 -24.92
C LEU A 127 3.86 -48.18 -24.39
N SER A 128 3.11 -48.42 -23.30
CA SER A 128 2.95 -49.76 -22.74
C SER A 128 2.24 -50.71 -23.72
N ALA A 129 1.17 -50.23 -24.36
CA ALA A 129 0.43 -51.00 -25.37
C ALA A 129 1.28 -51.35 -26.62
N MET A 130 2.24 -50.49 -26.99
CA MET A 130 3.19 -50.78 -28.08
C MET A 130 4.26 -51.80 -27.70
N SER A 131 4.54 -51.94 -26.40
CA SER A 131 5.61 -52.81 -25.88
C SER A 131 5.13 -54.24 -25.60
N ASP A 132 3.83 -54.49 -25.61
CA ASP A 132 3.22 -55.82 -25.49
C ASP A 132 3.11 -56.44 -26.90
N PRO A 133 4.02 -57.33 -27.32
CA PRO A 133 3.99 -57.89 -28.66
C PRO A 133 2.69 -58.67 -28.85
N ALA A 134 1.98 -58.39 -29.94
CA ALA A 134 0.79 -59.17 -30.30
C ALA A 134 1.14 -60.67 -30.24
N THR A 135 0.52 -61.39 -29.30
CA THR A 135 0.64 -62.84 -29.21
C THR A 135 0.22 -63.40 -30.58
N PRO A 136 1.12 -64.06 -31.33
CA PRO A 136 0.72 -64.64 -32.60
C PRO A 136 -0.38 -65.67 -32.32
N ALA A 137 -1.57 -65.42 -32.86
CA ALA A 137 -2.62 -66.42 -32.88
C ALA A 137 -2.09 -67.62 -33.69
N GLN A 138 -1.93 -68.76 -33.02
CA GLN A 138 -1.57 -70.04 -33.65
C GLN A 138 -2.77 -70.67 -34.33
#